data_AF-A0A957E858-F1
#
_entry.id   AF-A0A957E858-F1
#
_cell.length_a   1.000
_cell.length_b   1.000
_cell.length_c   1.000
_cell.angle_alpha   90.00
_cell.angle_beta   90.00
_cell.angle_gamma   90.00
#
_symmetry.space_group_name_H-M   'P 1'
#
loop_
_entity.id
_entity.type
_entity.pdbx_description
1 polymer ?
#
loop_
_entity_poly.entity_id
_entity_poly.type
_entity_poly.pdbx_seq_one_letter_code
_entity_poly.pdbx_strand_id
1 'polypeptide(L)'
;SVNQDVAEVESLRLLVTFRILNQSLQVCGVLGSECPLFLRVNYVDGSGFSNTWQHGFYAVGEPIPDVQPDGCAICAMVQDTHERVTLGQEYFYDIDLAAEIARQGRVPPRFIESVILVSSGHNFEVEVVDVSLLASD
;
A
#
# COMPACT_ATOMS: atom_id res chain seq x y z
N SER A 1 -4.51 -10.69 -11.45
CA SER A 1 -3.93 -10.06 -12.65
C SER A 1 -2.45 -9.68 -12.51
N VAL A 2 -1.63 -10.49 -11.84
CA VAL A 2 -0.17 -10.25 -11.74
C VAL A 2 0.50 -10.85 -12.97
N ASN A 3 1.55 -10.20 -13.50
CA ASN A 3 2.21 -10.52 -14.76
C ASN A 3 1.26 -10.49 -15.97
N GLN A 4 0.40 -9.47 -16.02
CA GLN A 4 -0.64 -9.33 -17.04
C GLN A 4 -0.71 -7.88 -17.55
N ASP A 5 -1.01 -7.71 -18.85
CA ASP A 5 -1.42 -6.42 -19.43
C ASP A 5 -2.83 -6.08 -18.94
N VAL A 6 -2.99 -4.86 -18.42
CA VAL A 6 -4.20 -4.30 -17.83
C VAL A 6 -4.59 -2.97 -18.49
N ALA A 7 -4.10 -2.68 -19.70
CA ALA A 7 -4.35 -1.41 -20.39
C ALA A 7 -5.84 -1.15 -20.69
N GLU A 8 -6.60 -2.21 -20.98
CA GLU A 8 -7.96 -2.12 -21.51
C GLU A 8 -9.05 -2.54 -20.50
N VAL A 9 -8.67 -2.77 -19.24
CA VAL A 9 -9.62 -3.20 -18.20
C VAL A 9 -10.40 -1.99 -17.67
N GLU A 10 -11.70 -2.13 -17.46
CA GLU A 10 -12.53 -1.06 -16.90
C GLU A 10 -12.26 -0.85 -15.40
N SER A 11 -11.91 -1.92 -14.67
CA SER A 11 -11.53 -1.82 -13.26
C SER A 11 -10.37 -2.75 -12.91
N LEU A 12 -9.48 -2.24 -12.05
CA LEU A 12 -8.38 -2.99 -11.47
C LEU A 12 -8.48 -2.94 -9.94
N ARG A 13 -9.24 -3.87 -9.36
CA ARG A 13 -9.51 -3.92 -7.92
C ARG A 13 -8.38 -4.60 -7.16
N LEU A 14 -7.81 -3.89 -6.19
CA LEU A 14 -6.85 -4.43 -5.23
C LEU A 14 -7.55 -4.57 -3.88
N LEU A 15 -7.71 -5.81 -3.44
CA LEU A 15 -8.38 -6.18 -2.20
C LEU A 15 -7.36 -6.81 -1.26
N VAL A 16 -7.33 -6.34 0.00
CA VAL A 16 -6.52 -6.92 1.07
C VAL A 16 -7.36 -6.99 2.33
N THR A 17 -7.45 -8.18 2.92
CA THR A 17 -8.05 -8.35 4.25
C THR A 17 -6.96 -8.73 5.23
N PHE A 18 -6.79 -7.95 6.29
CA PHE A 18 -5.75 -8.17 7.29
C PHE A 18 -6.15 -7.62 8.66
N ARG A 19 -5.35 -7.92 9.69
CA ARG A 19 -5.41 -7.24 10.99
C ARG A 19 -4.03 -7.08 11.58
N ILE A 20 -3.80 -5.95 12.24
CA ILE A 20 -2.58 -5.72 13.04
C ILE A 20 -2.90 -6.17 14.46
N LEU A 21 -2.26 -7.24 14.92
CA LEU A 21 -2.45 -7.81 16.25
C LEU A 21 -1.57 -7.12 17.30
N ASN A 22 -0.37 -6.71 16.88
CA ASN A 22 0.58 -6.04 17.75
C ASN A 22 1.45 -5.06 16.95
N GLN A 23 1.86 -3.97 17.59
CA GLN A 23 2.76 -2.98 17.03
C GLN A 23 3.40 -2.18 18.18
N SER A 24 4.73 -2.14 18.24
CA SER A 24 5.46 -1.39 19.27
C SER A 24 5.86 0.02 18.85
N LEU A 25 6.17 0.23 17.57
CA LEU A 25 6.51 1.56 17.04
C LEU A 25 5.23 2.35 16.81
N GLN A 26 5.22 3.64 17.09
CA GLN A 26 4.08 4.49 16.74
C GLN A 26 4.11 4.81 15.23
N VAL A 27 2.92 4.96 14.65
CA VAL A 27 2.70 5.27 13.23
C VAL A 27 3.47 4.27 12.36
N CYS A 28 4.28 4.72 11.42
CA CYS A 28 5.18 3.88 10.63
C CYS A 28 6.64 4.20 10.96
N GLY A 29 6.94 4.30 12.25
CA GLY A 29 8.28 4.59 12.74
C GLY A 29 8.77 5.99 12.37
N VAL A 30 10.09 6.19 12.51
CA VAL A 30 10.70 7.49 12.22
C VAL A 30 10.66 7.74 10.71
N LEU A 31 10.29 8.96 10.33
CA LEU A 31 10.12 9.38 8.92
C LEU A 31 9.10 8.55 8.12
N GLY A 32 8.23 7.77 8.78
CA GLY A 32 7.23 6.93 8.14
C GLY A 32 7.80 5.74 7.38
N SER A 33 9.05 5.34 7.62
CA SER A 33 9.73 4.33 6.81
C SER A 33 9.43 2.86 7.20
N GLU A 34 8.74 2.63 8.32
CA GLU A 34 8.57 1.32 8.94
C GLU A 34 7.12 1.07 9.38
N CYS A 35 6.24 0.62 8.47
CA CYS A 35 4.89 0.18 8.82
C CYS A 35 4.85 -1.33 9.16
N PRO A 36 3.95 -1.74 10.07
CA PRO A 36 3.57 -3.16 10.23
C PRO A 36 3.20 -3.82 8.91
N LEU A 37 2.48 -3.10 8.04
CA LEU A 37 2.18 -3.53 6.68
C LEU A 37 2.27 -2.36 5.71
N PHE A 38 3.08 -2.52 4.68
CA PHE A 38 2.98 -1.81 3.44
C PHE A 38 2.43 -2.76 2.37
N LEU A 39 1.47 -2.26 1.60
CA LEU A 39 1.06 -2.86 0.33
C LEU A 39 1.82 -2.17 -0.78
N ARG A 40 2.60 -2.92 -1.56
CA ARG A 40 3.43 -2.38 -2.64
C ARG A 40 3.07 -3.03 -3.97
N VAL A 41 2.94 -2.22 -5.01
CA VAL A 41 2.72 -2.69 -6.38
C VAL A 41 3.81 -2.15 -7.28
N ASN A 42 4.52 -3.06 -7.96
CA ASN A 42 5.42 -2.70 -9.05
C ASN A 42 4.68 -2.88 -10.38
N TYR A 43 4.82 -1.91 -11.27
CA TYR A 43 4.09 -1.89 -12.52
C TYR A 43 4.87 -1.13 -13.61
N VAL A 44 4.52 -1.42 -14.86
CA VAL A 44 4.97 -0.65 -16.03
C VAL A 44 3.81 0.21 -16.51
N ASP A 45 4.08 1.50 -16.77
CA ASP A 45 3.07 2.44 -17.27
C ASP A 45 2.90 2.37 -18.80
N GLY A 46 1.94 3.15 -19.33
CA GLY A 46 1.67 3.21 -20.77
C GLY A 46 2.85 3.71 -21.63
N SER A 47 3.83 4.37 -21.04
CA SER A 47 5.05 4.85 -21.70
C SER A 47 6.22 3.87 -21.58
N GLY A 48 6.06 2.75 -20.86
CA GLY A 48 7.08 1.73 -20.67
C GLY A 48 8.01 1.97 -19.48
N PHE A 49 7.71 2.92 -18.59
CA PHE A 49 8.51 3.16 -17.39
C PHE A 49 8.08 2.26 -16.23
N SER A 50 9.05 1.68 -15.53
CA SER A 50 8.82 0.94 -14.29
C SER A 50 8.54 1.92 -13.14
N ASN A 51 7.51 1.64 -12.38
CA ASN A 51 7.04 2.44 -11.26
C ASN A 51 6.74 1.56 -10.05
N THR A 52 6.78 2.17 -8.87
CA THR A 52 6.38 1.54 -7.61
C THR A 52 5.36 2.43 -6.92
N TRP A 53 4.18 1.86 -6.65
CA TRP A 53 3.17 2.41 -5.75
C TRP A 53 3.21 1.69 -4.41
N GLN A 54 2.99 2.44 -3.33
CA GLN A 54 2.96 1.90 -1.97
C GLN A 54 1.89 2.59 -1.12
N HIS A 55 1.21 1.81 -0.28
CA HIS A 55 0.34 2.30 0.78
C HIS A 55 0.70 1.64 2.11
N GLY A 56 0.79 2.42 3.18
CA GLY A 56 1.21 1.96 4.50
C GLY A 56 0.06 1.91 5.50
N PHE A 57 0.10 0.96 6.43
CA PHE A 57 -0.90 0.78 7.48
C PHE A 57 -0.27 0.68 8.86
N TYR A 58 -0.88 1.33 9.86
CA TYR A 58 -0.48 1.27 11.26
C TYR A 58 -1.69 1.27 12.20
N ALA A 59 -1.52 0.89 13.46
CA ALA A 59 -2.61 0.79 14.44
C ALA A 59 -2.45 1.66 15.70
N VAL A 60 -1.22 2.05 16.04
CA VAL A 60 -0.92 2.79 17.30
C VAL A 60 -0.18 4.09 17.03
N GLY A 61 -0.44 5.10 17.88
CA GLY A 61 0.18 6.42 17.78
C GLY A 61 -0.62 7.42 16.93
N GLU A 62 -0.18 8.67 16.96
CA GLU A 62 -0.71 9.78 16.18
C GLU A 62 0.44 10.41 15.39
N PRO A 63 0.23 10.80 14.12
CA PRO A 63 1.25 11.45 13.32
C PRO A 63 1.79 12.71 13.99
N ILE A 64 3.12 12.82 14.03
CA ILE A 64 3.82 14.02 14.48
C ILE A 64 4.65 14.51 13.29
N PRO A 65 4.35 15.69 12.72
CA PRO A 65 5.12 16.25 11.61
C PRO A 65 6.62 16.20 11.88
N ASP A 66 7.40 15.85 10.85
CA ASP A 66 8.87 15.75 10.86
C ASP A 66 9.50 14.70 11.80
N VAL A 67 8.72 14.01 12.64
CA VAL A 67 9.21 12.95 13.53
C VAL A 67 8.65 11.60 13.13
N GLN A 68 7.32 11.51 13.12
CA GLN A 68 6.53 10.34 12.73
C GLN A 68 5.44 10.82 11.77
N PRO A 69 5.83 11.27 10.56
CA PRO A 69 4.85 11.71 9.58
C PRO A 69 3.90 10.57 9.24
N ASP A 70 2.71 10.95 8.79
CA ASP A 70 1.69 10.06 8.24
C ASP A 70 2.05 9.59 6.84
N GLY A 71 3.31 9.53 6.44
CA GLY A 71 3.76 9.14 5.11
C GLY A 71 5.29 8.99 5.10
N CYS A 72 5.85 8.21 4.17
CA CYS A 72 7.30 8.03 4.18
C CYS A 72 8.02 9.23 3.55
N ALA A 73 8.64 10.07 4.38
CA ALA A 73 9.27 11.32 3.96
C ALA A 73 10.55 11.14 3.10
N ILE A 74 11.15 9.96 3.16
CA ILE A 74 12.43 9.64 2.47
C ILE A 74 12.28 8.61 1.34
N CYS A 75 11.10 8.04 1.17
CA CYS A 75 10.88 7.00 0.17
C CYS A 75 10.68 7.63 -1.21
N ALA A 76 11.40 7.14 -2.22
CA ALA A 76 11.33 7.65 -3.59
C ALA A 76 10.13 7.09 -4.41
N MET A 77 9.19 6.41 -3.77
CA MET A 77 8.05 5.75 -4.41
C MET A 77 6.77 6.57 -4.30
N VAL A 78 5.81 6.26 -5.19
CA VAL A 78 4.47 6.86 -5.16
C VAL A 78 3.74 6.34 -3.93
N GLN A 79 3.21 7.25 -3.11
CA GLN A 79 2.46 6.93 -1.90
C GLN A 79 1.61 8.15 -1.51
N ASP A 80 0.56 7.91 -0.74
CA ASP A 80 -0.18 8.93 -0.01
C ASP A 80 0.06 8.74 1.50
N THR A 81 -0.74 9.43 2.31
CA THR A 81 -0.77 9.24 3.75
C THR A 81 -1.03 7.77 4.13
N HIS A 82 -0.24 7.26 5.06
CA HIS A 82 -0.41 5.96 5.70
C HIS A 82 -1.68 5.96 6.52
N GLU A 83 -2.35 4.82 6.51
CA GLU A 83 -3.68 4.68 7.04
C GLU A 83 -3.68 4.05 8.43
N ARG A 84 -4.35 4.71 9.36
CA ARG A 84 -4.58 4.17 10.68
C ARG A 84 -5.73 3.18 10.66
N VAL A 85 -5.47 1.94 11.07
CA VAL A 85 -6.47 0.88 11.26
C VAL A 85 -6.69 0.58 12.74
N THR A 86 -7.79 -0.08 13.08
CA THR A 86 -8.06 -0.46 14.46
C THR A 86 -7.27 -1.70 14.87
N LEU A 87 -6.48 -1.61 15.94
CA LEU A 87 -5.70 -2.73 16.48
C LEU A 87 -6.60 -3.94 16.79
N GLY A 88 -6.20 -5.12 16.33
CA GLY A 88 -6.87 -6.39 16.57
C GLY A 88 -8.15 -6.64 15.76
N GLN A 89 -8.58 -5.67 14.95
CA GLN A 89 -9.77 -5.81 14.09
C GLN A 89 -9.38 -6.13 12.65
N GLU A 90 -10.20 -6.96 12.00
CA GLU A 90 -10.13 -7.15 10.55
C GLU A 90 -10.40 -5.82 9.85
N TYR A 91 -9.52 -5.50 8.90
CA TYR A 91 -9.60 -4.33 8.07
C TYR A 91 -9.67 -4.78 6.61
N PHE A 92 -10.64 -4.22 5.88
CA PHE A 92 -10.94 -4.53 4.49
C PHE A 92 -10.49 -3.35 3.63
N TYR A 93 -9.32 -3.50 3.01
CA TYR A 93 -8.83 -2.53 2.04
C TYR A 93 -9.29 -2.95 0.65
N ASP A 94 -10.08 -2.11 -0.03
CA ASP A 94 -10.62 -2.41 -1.34
C ASP A 94 -10.68 -1.14 -2.20
N ILE A 95 -9.75 -1.04 -3.14
CA ILE A 95 -9.57 0.13 -4.01
C ILE A 95 -9.58 -0.27 -5.47
N ASP A 96 -9.90 0.69 -6.34
CA ASP A 96 -9.47 0.61 -7.73
C ASP A 96 -8.04 1.18 -7.81
N LEU A 97 -7.07 0.31 -8.08
CA LEU A 97 -5.65 0.64 -8.07
C LEU A 97 -5.29 1.66 -9.16
N ALA A 98 -5.89 1.55 -10.34
CA ALA A 98 -5.61 2.47 -11.44
C ALA A 98 -6.13 3.88 -11.12
N ALA A 99 -7.36 3.96 -10.59
CA ALA A 99 -7.95 5.22 -10.15
C ALA A 99 -7.17 5.83 -8.98
N GLU A 100 -6.71 5.02 -8.03
CA GLU A 100 -5.94 5.47 -6.88
C GLU A 100 -4.57 6.05 -7.29
N ILE A 101 -3.83 5.36 -8.16
CA ILE A 101 -2.57 5.86 -8.73
C ILE A 101 -2.80 7.17 -9.51
N ALA A 102 -3.88 7.25 -10.31
CA ALA A 102 -4.24 8.47 -11.05
C ALA A 102 -4.54 9.65 -10.12
N ARG A 103 -5.30 9.40 -9.03
CA ARG A 103 -5.63 10.41 -8.02
C ARG A 103 -4.39 11.00 -7.36
N GLN A 104 -3.34 10.20 -7.18
CA GLN A 104 -2.02 10.63 -6.68
C GLN A 104 -1.16 11.33 -7.75
N GLY A 105 -1.72 11.64 -8.93
CA GLY A 105 -1.06 12.40 -10.00
C GLY A 105 -0.05 11.59 -10.81
N ARG A 106 -0.19 10.26 -10.84
CA ARG A 106 0.72 9.35 -11.53
C ARG A 106 0.04 8.63 -12.69
N VAL A 107 0.85 8.15 -13.63
CA VAL A 107 0.36 7.40 -14.78
C VAL A 107 -0.11 6.02 -14.29
N PRO A 108 -1.37 5.63 -14.57
CA PRO A 108 -1.89 4.31 -14.21
C PRO A 108 -1.10 3.15 -14.82
N PRO A 109 -1.21 1.94 -14.23
CA PRO A 109 -0.50 0.77 -14.73
C PRO A 109 -1.04 0.33 -16.08
N ARG A 110 -0.12 -0.05 -16.97
CA ARG A 110 -0.40 -0.85 -18.17
C ARG A 110 -0.11 -2.32 -17.93
N PHE A 111 0.89 -2.64 -17.11
CA PHE A 111 1.26 -4.01 -16.80
C PHE A 111 1.62 -4.13 -15.33
N ILE A 112 1.05 -5.11 -14.63
CA ILE A 112 1.36 -5.34 -13.22
C ILE A 112 2.47 -6.39 -13.10
N GLU A 113 3.60 -6.02 -12.50
CA GLU A 113 4.73 -6.91 -12.31
C GLU A 113 4.58 -7.72 -11.02
N SER A 114 4.18 -7.07 -9.93
CA SER A 114 4.07 -7.73 -8.62
C SER A 114 3.19 -6.97 -7.65
N VAL A 115 2.48 -7.70 -6.79
CA VAL A 115 1.92 -7.22 -5.52
C VAL A 115 2.76 -7.80 -4.40
N ILE A 116 3.27 -6.95 -3.51
CA ILE A 116 4.21 -7.31 -2.46
C ILE A 116 3.67 -6.79 -1.13
N LEU A 117 3.62 -7.66 -0.13
CA LEU A 117 3.40 -7.29 1.25
C LEU A 117 4.77 -7.06 1.89
N VAL A 118 5.03 -5.83 2.36
CA VAL A 118 6.29 -5.47 3.01
C VAL A 118 5.97 -5.13 4.46
N SER A 119 6.52 -5.87 5.40
CA SER A 119 6.34 -5.63 6.83
C SER A 119 7.66 -5.27 7.48
N SER A 120 7.65 -4.28 8.36
CA SER A 120 8.85 -3.69 8.96
C SER A 120 8.55 -3.06 10.33
N GLY A 121 9.61 -2.75 11.08
CA GLY A 121 9.55 -2.19 12.43
C GLY A 121 10.22 -3.10 13.47
N HIS A 122 10.11 -2.72 14.74
CA HIS A 122 10.79 -3.43 15.84
C HIS A 122 10.03 -4.70 16.26
N ASN A 123 8.90 -4.55 16.95
CA ASN A 123 8.01 -5.65 17.32
C ASN A 123 6.64 -5.37 16.73
N PHE A 124 6.16 -6.26 15.88
CA PHE A 124 4.84 -6.17 15.29
C PHE A 124 4.32 -7.57 14.97
N GLU A 125 3.02 -7.68 14.82
CA GLU A 125 2.35 -8.90 14.38
C GLU A 125 1.18 -8.51 13.47
N VAL A 126 1.19 -9.03 12.25
CA VAL A 126 0.16 -8.81 11.24
C VAL A 126 -0.32 -10.17 10.76
N GLU A 127 -1.63 -10.36 10.75
CA GLU A 127 -2.27 -11.50 10.11
C GLU A 127 -2.91 -11.02 8.81
N VAL A 128 -2.55 -11.66 7.69
CA VAL A 128 -3.12 -11.38 6.38
C VAL A 128 -4.01 -12.55 5.99
N VAL A 129 -5.27 -12.26 5.74
CA VAL A 129 -6.32 -13.24 5.46
C VAL A 129 -6.46 -13.48 3.97
N ASP A 130 -6.52 -12.40 3.18
CA ASP A 130 -6.67 -12.46 1.72
C ASP A 130 -5.91 -11.32 1.04
N VAL A 131 -5.39 -11.61 -0.15
CA VAL A 131 -4.85 -10.63 -1.09
C VAL A 131 -5.31 -11.00 -2.50
N SER A 132 -6.07 -10.09 -3.12
CA SER A 132 -6.63 -10.30 -4.44
C SER A 132 -6.37 -9.08 -5.32
N LEU A 133 -5.93 -9.33 -6.56
CA LEU A 133 -5.86 -8.32 -7.61
C LEU A 133 -6.71 -8.79 -8.79
N LEU A 134 -7.86 -8.15 -8.96
CA LEU A 134 -8.90 -8.52 -9.91
C LEU A 134 -8.94 -7.49 -11.04
N ALA A 135 -8.92 -7.97 -12.27
CA ALA A 135 -9.20 -7.16 -13.45
C ALA A 135 -10.58 -7.56 -13.99
N SER A 136 -11.37 -6.56 -14.38
CA SER A 136 -12.67 -6.77 -15.02
C SER A 136 -12.87 -5.79 -16.16
N ASP A 137 -13.56 -6.26 -17.19
CA ASP A 137 -14.04 -5.50 -18.34
C ASP A 137 -15.45 -4.95 -18.10
#